data_AF-A0A2V7H460-F1
#
_entry.id   AF-A0A2V7H460-F1
#
_cell.length_a   1.000
_cell.length_b   1.000
_cell.length_c   1.000
_cell.angle_alpha   90.00
_cell.angle_beta   90.00
_cell.angle_gamma   90.00
#
_symmetry.space_group_name_H-M   'P 1'
#
loop_
_entity.id
_entity.type
_entity.pdbx_description
1 polymer ?
#
loop_
_entity_poly.entity_id
_entity_poly.type
_entity_poly.pdbx_seq_one_letter_code
_entity_poly.pdbx_strand_id
1 'polypeptide(L)'
;MTIDNYWKTYVFPWEDVVAVGMSAKFKFPSLAPPPTLAFWRRNGRQVKAQATPSRESDGKDFQAAVLALAPPTVENLTPPPE
;
A
#
# COMPACT_ATOMS: atom_id res chain seq x y z
N MET A 1 -8.88 8.59 -6.64
CA MET A 1 -7.48 8.49 -6.17
C MET A 1 -6.57 8.22 -7.35
N THR A 2 -5.37 8.81 -7.32
CA THR A 2 -4.30 8.55 -8.28
C THR A 2 -3.15 7.87 -7.54
N ILE A 3 -2.68 6.74 -8.05
CA ILE A 3 -1.55 5.99 -7.52
C ILE A 3 -0.49 5.89 -8.59
N ASP A 4 0.64 6.54 -8.35
CA ASP A 4 1.82 6.43 -9.20
C ASP A 4 2.71 5.30 -8.71
N ASN A 5 2.86 4.29 -9.54
CA ASN A 5 3.98 3.37 -9.48
C ASN A 5 4.99 3.83 -10.53
N TYR A 6 6.29 3.71 -10.28
CA TYR A 6 7.38 4.13 -11.16
C TYR A 6 7.17 3.76 -12.65
N TRP A 7 6.46 2.66 -12.91
CA TRP A 7 6.17 2.11 -14.25
C TRP A 7 4.79 2.48 -14.82
N LYS A 8 3.84 2.88 -13.96
CA LYS A 8 2.44 3.06 -14.34
C LYS A 8 1.67 3.89 -13.32
N THR A 9 0.90 4.84 -13.82
CA THR A 9 -0.14 5.54 -13.06
C THR A 9 -1.45 4.74 -13.09
N TYR A 10 -2.06 4.58 -11.93
CA TYR A 10 -3.37 3.99 -11.76
C TYR A 10 -4.35 5.05 -11.25
N VAL A 11 -5.50 5.17 -11.89
CA VAL A 11 -6.57 6.07 -11.48
C VAL A 11 -7.81 5.24 -11.18
N PHE A 12 -8.30 5.32 -9.94
CA PHE A 12 -9.53 4.65 -9.51
C PHE A 12 -10.13 5.37 -8.28
N PRO A 13 -11.46 5.30 -8.08
CA PRO A 13 -12.12 5.88 -6.90
C PRO A 13 -11.69 5.19 -5.60
N TRP A 14 -11.79 5.89 -4.46
CA TRP A 14 -11.45 5.29 -3.16
C TRP A 14 -12.48 4.23 -2.74
N GLU A 15 -13.71 4.39 -3.19
CA GLU A 15 -14.86 3.51 -2.98
C GLU A 15 -14.66 2.11 -3.60
N ASP A 16 -13.76 2.02 -4.58
CA ASP A 16 -13.33 0.75 -5.16
C ASP A 16 -12.36 -0.01 -4.26
N VAL A 17 -11.72 0.65 -3.28
CA VAL A 17 -10.74 0.05 -2.39
C VAL A 17 -11.47 -0.56 -1.20
N VAL A 18 -11.19 -1.82 -0.91
CA VAL A 18 -11.72 -2.53 0.26
C VAL A 18 -10.69 -2.64 1.37
N ALA A 19 -9.40 -2.66 1.01
CA ALA A 19 -8.33 -2.75 1.97
C ALA A 19 -7.03 -2.11 1.48
N VAL A 20 -6.23 -1.67 2.43
CA VAL A 20 -4.86 -1.17 2.22
C VAL A 20 -3.92 -1.91 3.16
N GLY A 21 -2.75 -2.27 2.66
CA GLY A 21 -1.76 -3.02 3.41
C GLY A 21 -0.36 -2.68 2.93
N MET A 22 0.61 -2.74 3.83
CA MET A 22 2.00 -2.43 3.54
C MET A 22 2.88 -3.66 3.79
N SER A 23 3.58 -4.12 2.76
CA SER A 23 4.56 -5.20 2.92
C SER A 23 5.94 -4.62 3.22
N ALA A 24 6.46 -4.86 4.42
CA ALA A 24 7.82 -4.51 4.82
C ALA A 24 8.70 -5.78 4.82
N LYS A 25 9.37 -6.12 3.71
CA LYS A 25 10.30 -7.27 3.70
C LYS A 25 11.69 -6.84 4.17
N PHE A 26 11.90 -6.80 5.49
CA PHE A 26 13.20 -6.52 6.12
C PHE A 26 13.95 -7.77 6.58
N LYS A 27 14.16 -8.75 5.69
CA LYS A 27 15.08 -9.87 6.00
C LYS A 27 16.42 -9.79 5.26
N PHE A 28 16.45 -9.18 4.08
CA PHE A 28 17.69 -8.96 3.31
C PHE A 28 17.60 -7.65 2.52
N PRO A 29 18.20 -6.54 2.99
CA PRO A 29 18.09 -5.23 2.33
C PRO A 29 18.70 -5.18 0.92
N SER A 30 19.51 -6.17 0.54
CA SER A 30 20.11 -6.30 -0.79
C SER A 30 19.29 -7.12 -1.80
N LEU A 31 18.26 -7.86 -1.37
CA LEU A 31 17.52 -8.83 -2.20
C LEU A 31 16.00 -8.75 -2.05
N ALA A 32 15.48 -8.03 -1.05
CA ALA A 32 14.05 -7.86 -0.86
C ALA A 32 13.53 -6.68 -1.70
N PRO A 33 12.39 -6.83 -2.41
CA PRO A 33 11.77 -5.70 -3.08
C PRO A 33 11.46 -4.61 -2.03
N PRO A 34 11.61 -3.33 -2.39
CA PRO A 34 11.33 -2.22 -1.49
C PRO A 34 9.91 -2.34 -0.93
N PRO A 35 9.67 -1.78 0.26
CA PRO A 35 8.36 -1.88 0.86
C PRO A 35 7.32 -1.36 -0.14
N THR A 36 6.17 -2.03 -0.19
CA THR A 36 5.16 -1.80 -1.22
C THR A 36 3.84 -1.56 -0.53
N LEU A 37 3.22 -0.42 -0.82
CA LEU A 37 1.86 -0.13 -0.41
C LEU A 37 0.94 -0.79 -1.42
N ALA A 38 -0.02 -1.58 -0.94
CA ALA A 38 -0.96 -2.29 -1.78
C ALA A 38 -2.39 -1.87 -1.48
N PHE A 39 -3.19 -1.78 -2.53
CA PHE A 39 -4.60 -1.44 -2.51
C PHE A 39 -5.38 -2.61 -3.10
N TRP A 40 -6.21 -3.25 -2.29
CA TRP A 40 -7.13 -4.30 -2.74
C TRP A 40 -8.42 -3.66 -3.19
N ARG A 41 -8.84 -3.97 -4.41
CA ARG A 41 -10.06 -3.43 -4.99
C ARG A 41 -11.19 -4.45 -4.90
N ARG A 42 -12.43 -3.96 -4.84
CA ARG A 42 -13.67 -4.75 -4.80
C ARG A 42 -13.80 -5.71 -5.98
N ASN A 43 -13.20 -5.38 -7.12
CA ASN A 43 -13.17 -6.24 -8.32
C ASN A 43 -12.13 -7.37 -8.26
N GLY A 44 -11.51 -7.61 -7.10
CA GLY A 44 -10.48 -8.64 -6.89
C GLY A 44 -9.09 -8.26 -7.41
N ARG A 45 -8.90 -7.09 -8.02
CA ARG A 45 -7.58 -6.63 -8.47
C ARG A 45 -6.81 -5.98 -7.33
N GLN A 46 -5.50 -6.21 -7.33
CA GLN A 46 -4.57 -5.54 -6.42
C GLN A 46 -3.74 -4.51 -7.21
N VAL A 47 -3.60 -3.29 -6.65
CA VAL A 47 -2.69 -2.26 -7.18
C VAL A 47 -1.57 -2.05 -6.17
N LYS A 48 -0.32 -2.06 -6.65
CA LYS A 48 0.87 -1.89 -5.84
C LYS A 48 1.53 -0.55 -6.18
N ALA A 49 1.74 0.28 -5.16
CA ALA A 49 2.51 1.52 -5.24
C ALA A 49 3.92 1.26 -4.71
N GLN A 50 4.91 1.57 -5.53
CA GLN A 50 6.33 1.42 -5.20
C GLN A 50 6.83 2.75 -4.63
N ALA A 51 6.29 3.13 -3.49
CA ALA A 51 6.61 4.39 -2.82
C ALA A 51 6.33 4.23 -1.32
N THR A 52 7.18 3.48 -0.62
CA THR A 52 7.10 3.47 0.84
C THR A 52 8.49 3.67 1.44
N PRO A 53 8.55 4.27 2.64
CA PRO A 53 9.82 4.53 3.32
C PRO A 53 10.60 3.24 3.58
N SER A 54 11.92 3.30 3.42
CA SER A 54 12.83 2.19 3.72
C SER A 54 13.08 1.99 5.22
N ARG A 55 12.59 2.88 6.07
CA ARG A 55 12.66 2.78 7.53
C ARG A 55 11.31 2.33 8.08
N GLU A 56 11.32 1.40 9.02
CA GLU A 56 10.09 0.87 9.62
C GLU A 56 9.27 1.96 10.35
N SER A 57 9.94 2.85 11.09
CA SER A 57 9.31 4.00 11.76
C SER A 57 8.49 4.83 10.79
N ASP A 58 9.11 5.20 9.69
CA ASP A 58 8.53 6.06 8.67
C ASP A 58 7.42 5.31 7.91
N GLY A 59 7.54 3.98 7.78
CA GLY A 59 6.51 3.13 7.20
C GLY A 59 5.20 3.14 7.99
N LYS A 60 5.25 3.09 9.32
CA LYS A 60 4.05 3.16 10.17
C LYS A 60 3.35 4.51 10.04
N ASP A 61 4.11 5.60 10.08
CA ASP A 61 3.58 6.96 9.93
C ASP A 61 3.00 7.19 8.53
N PHE A 62 3.70 6.71 7.49
CA PHE A 62 3.22 6.78 6.12
C PHE A 62 1.93 5.98 5.93
N GLN A 63 1.85 4.77 6.48
CA GLN A 63 0.63 3.98 6.41
C GLN A 63 -0.52 4.65 7.14
N ALA A 64 -0.29 5.21 8.33
CA ALA A 64 -1.30 5.96 9.08
C ALA A 64 -1.80 7.16 8.27
N ALA A 65 -0.91 7.90 7.62
CA ALA A 65 -1.27 9.02 6.74
C ALA A 65 -2.12 8.58 5.54
N VAL A 66 -1.80 7.43 4.92
CA VAL A 66 -2.61 6.86 3.83
C VAL A 66 -4.00 6.46 4.32
N LEU A 67 -4.09 5.78 5.47
CA LEU A 67 -5.36 5.36 6.06
C LEU A 67 -6.22 6.56 6.50
N ALA A 68 -5.60 7.66 6.93
CA ALA A 68 -6.31 8.91 7.25
C ALA A 68 -7.00 9.54 6.02
N LEU A 69 -6.52 9.25 4.81
CA LEU A 69 -7.16 9.66 3.55
C LEU A 69 -8.20 8.66 3.04
N ALA A 70 -8.23 7.45 3.62
CA ALA A 70 -9.11 6.39 3.20
C ALA A 70 -10.51 6.58 3.81
N PRO A 71 -11.58 6.17 3.09
CA PRO A 71 -12.89 6.04 3.70
C PRO A 71 -12.87 5.10 4.91
N PRO A 72 -13.77 5.30 5.91
CA PRO A 72 -13.82 4.46 7.11
C PRO A 72 -14.15 2.98 6.83
N THR A 73 -14.60 2.67 5.61
CA THR A 73 -14.90 1.31 5.15
C THR A 73 -13.67 0.53 4.69
N VAL A 74 -12.50 1.17 4.61
CA VAL A 74 -11.26 0.53 4.13
C VAL A 74 -10.55 -0.15 5.29
N GLU A 75 -10.27 -1.44 5.14
CA GLU A 75 -9.56 -2.23 6.16
C GLU A 75 -8.04 -2.03 6.09
N ASN A 76 -7.39 -2.09 7.25
CA ASN A 76 -5.93 -2.15 7.35
C ASN A 76 -5.47 -3.61 7.41
N LEU A 77 -4.80 -4.07 6.35
CA LEU A 77 -4.24 -5.42 6.23
C LEU A 77 -2.72 -5.38 6.38
N THR A 78 -2.20 -4.98 7.55
CA THR A 78 -0.76 -5.08 7.85
C THR A 78 -0.50 -6.15 8.92
N PRO A 79 0.31 -7.19 8.62
CA PRO A 79 0.92 -7.47 7.32
C PRO A 79 -0.15 -7.92 6.30
N PRO A 80 0.07 -7.66 5.00
CA PRO A 80 -0.87 -8.08 3.97
C PRO A 80 -0.94 -9.60 3.85
N PRO A 81 -2.08 -10.17 3.41
CA PRO A 81 -2.21 -11.60 3.17
C PRO A 81 -1.17 -12.07 2.14
N GLU A 82 -0.68 -13.31 2.32
CA GLU A 82 0.34 -13.95 1.47
C GLU A 82 -0.09 -14.11 0.01
#